data_AF-A0A938NRP5-F1
#
_entry.id   AF-A0A938NRP5-F1
#
_cell.length_a   1.000
_cell.length_b   1.000
_cell.length_c   1.000
_cell.angle_alpha   90.00
_cell.angle_beta   90.00
_cell.angle_gamma   90.00
#
_symmetry.space_group_name_H-M   'P 1'
#
loop_
_entity.id
_entity.type
_entity.pdbx_description
1 polymer ?
#
loop_
_entity_poly.entity_id
_entity_poly.type
_entity_poly.pdbx_seq_one_letter_code
_entity_poly.pdbx_strand_id
1 'polypeptide(L)'
;MEFSLFVQRNTMLIKCPACGTQGNLSKYGASTLPQKILKFFRIRKFYCKNCGWEGHKFIIRITKNIKQVLLSYFLLFISVIILAYVVIKIILRK
;
A
#
# COMPACT_ATOMS: atom_id res chain seq x y z
N MET A 1 -13.64 19.39 18.22
CA MET A 1 -12.70 20.23 17.44
C MET A 1 -11.82 19.30 16.63
N GLU A 2 -12.12 19.13 15.35
CA GLU A 2 -11.35 18.28 14.43
C GLU A 2 -10.17 19.06 13.87
N PHE A 3 -8.95 18.66 14.23
CA PHE A 3 -7.74 19.21 13.62
C PHE A 3 -7.44 18.44 12.33
N SER A 4 -7.88 18.98 11.20
CA SER A 4 -7.50 18.51 9.86
C SER A 4 -6.05 18.90 9.57
N LEU A 5 -5.11 18.09 10.05
CA LEU A 5 -3.70 18.20 9.67
C LEU A 5 -3.55 17.91 8.16
N PHE A 6 -3.52 18.96 7.35
CA PHE A 6 -3.09 18.93 5.96
C PHE A 6 -1.60 18.61 5.91
N VAL A 7 -1.26 17.31 6.00
CA VAL A 7 0.10 16.84 5.72
C VAL A 7 0.32 16.98 4.21
N GLN A 8 0.93 18.09 3.81
CA GLN A 8 1.40 18.32 2.45
C GLN A 8 2.46 17.25 2.15
N ARG A 9 2.06 16.21 1.40
CA ARG A 9 2.99 15.17 0.92
C ARG A 9 3.84 15.76 -0.19
N ASN A 10 4.84 16.55 0.17
CA ASN A 10 5.97 16.78 -0.71
C ASN A 10 6.71 15.45 -0.83
N THR A 11 6.32 14.65 -1.82
CA THR A 11 7.18 13.59 -2.35
C THR A 11 8.36 14.28 -2.99
N MET A 12 9.31 14.68 -2.16
CA MET A 12 10.60 15.15 -2.62
C MET A 12 11.27 13.94 -3.30
N LEU A 13 11.11 13.89 -4.62
CA LEU A 13 11.95 13.13 -5.52
C LEU A 13 13.23 13.97 -5.67
N ILE A 14 14.03 14.01 -4.60
CA ILE A 14 15.13 14.97 -4.42
C ILE A 14 16.20 14.76 -5.51
N LYS A 15 16.40 13.54 -6.00
CA LYS A 15 17.49 13.24 -6.93
C LYS A 15 17.14 12.08 -7.86
N CYS A 16 17.43 12.24 -9.15
CA CYS A 16 17.42 11.12 -10.10
C CYS A 16 18.63 10.20 -9.84
N PRO A 17 18.46 8.88 -9.71
CA PRO A 17 19.58 7.96 -9.47
C PRO A 17 20.53 7.83 -10.67
N ALA A 18 20.06 8.08 -11.90
CA ALA A 18 20.88 7.97 -13.10
C ALA A 18 21.72 9.22 -13.37
N CYS A 19 21.12 10.42 -13.37
CA CYS A 19 21.81 11.66 -13.73
C CYS A 19 22.11 12.60 -12.55
N GLY A 20 21.68 12.23 -11.33
CA GLY A 20 21.92 13.04 -10.14
C GLY A 20 21.20 14.39 -10.08
N THR A 21 20.41 14.75 -11.09
CA THR A 21 19.69 16.04 -11.11
C THR A 21 18.50 16.06 -10.16
N GLN A 22 18.30 17.21 -9.51
CA GLN A 22 17.20 17.45 -8.56
C GLN A 22 15.98 18.03 -9.28
N GLY A 23 14.76 17.72 -8.83
CA GLY A 23 13.53 18.35 -9.33
C GLY A 23 13.03 17.90 -10.72
N ASN A 24 13.81 17.12 -11.48
CA ASN A 24 13.46 16.69 -12.85
C ASN A 24 12.63 15.40 -12.95
N LEU A 25 12.17 14.86 -11.82
CA LEU A 25 11.36 13.63 -11.79
C LEU A 25 9.88 13.96 -11.98
N SER A 26 9.34 13.56 -13.12
CA SER A 26 7.93 13.73 -13.49
C SER A 26 7.19 12.41 -13.40
N LYS A 27 5.91 12.48 -13.05
CA LYS A 27 5.04 11.31 -12.99
C LYS A 27 4.47 11.03 -14.39
N TYR A 28 4.39 9.77 -14.80
CA TYR A 28 3.65 9.44 -16.02
C TYR A 28 2.17 9.85 -15.89
N GLY A 29 1.65 10.49 -16.94
CA GLY A 29 0.23 10.80 -17.09
C GLY A 29 -0.59 9.51 -17.16
N ALA A 30 -1.73 9.49 -16.49
CA ALA A 30 -2.53 8.29 -16.21
C ALA A 30 -3.37 7.79 -17.40
N SER A 31 -2.86 7.89 -18.63
CA SER A 31 -3.65 7.70 -19.86
C SER A 31 -3.58 6.30 -20.49
N THR A 32 -2.73 5.39 -20.01
CA THR A 32 -2.58 4.04 -20.61
C THR A 32 -3.12 2.91 -19.72
N LEU A 33 -3.84 1.95 -20.33
CA LEU A 33 -4.41 0.75 -19.69
C LEU A 33 -3.49 0.01 -18.70
N PRO A 34 -2.19 -0.25 -18.99
CA PRO A 34 -1.28 -0.89 -18.03
C PRO A 34 -1.06 -0.06 -16.76
N GLN A 35 -1.19 1.27 -16.82
CA GLN A 35 -1.05 2.14 -15.65
C GLN A 35 -2.26 2.06 -14.72
N LYS A 36 -3.43 1.63 -15.20
CA LYS A 36 -4.64 1.44 -14.37
C LYS A 36 -4.45 0.28 -13.40
N ILE A 37 -3.80 -0.80 -13.86
CA ILE A 37 -3.41 -1.95 -13.02
C ILE A 37 -2.33 -1.53 -12.01
N LEU A 38 -1.31 -0.79 -12.46
CA LEU A 38 -0.28 -0.27 -11.54
C LEU A 38 -0.87 0.69 -10.48
N LYS A 39 -1.89 1.47 -10.83
CA LYS A 39 -2.62 2.33 -9.89
C LYS A 39 -3.42 1.52 -8.87
N PHE A 40 -3.97 0.37 -9.26
CA PHE A 40 -4.61 -0.59 -8.35
C PHE A 40 -3.60 -1.11 -7.31
N PHE A 41 -2.40 -1.50 -7.76
CA PHE A 41 -1.29 -1.90 -6.88
C PHE A 41 -0.58 -0.72 -6.18
N ARG A 42 -1.09 0.51 -6.31
CA ARG A 42 -0.47 1.76 -5.79
C ARG A 42 0.99 1.98 -6.23
N ILE A 43 1.42 1.33 -7.31
CA ILE A 43 2.72 1.51 -7.92
C ILE A 43 2.63 2.75 -8.80
N ARG A 44 3.43 3.78 -8.47
CA ARG A 44 3.53 4.98 -9.30
C ARG A 44 4.82 4.90 -10.12
N LYS A 45 4.68 4.95 -11.45
CA LYS A 45 5.83 5.08 -12.36
C LYS A 45 6.26 6.55 -12.45
N PHE A 46 7.55 6.79 -12.37
CA PHE A 46 8.19 8.09 -12.52
C PHE A 46 9.23 8.02 -13.63
N TYR A 47 9.45 9.13 -14.31
CA TYR A 47 10.54 9.29 -15.26
C TYR A 47 11.32 10.56 -14.99
N CYS A 48 12.60 10.55 -15.31
CA CYS A 48 13.41 11.76 -15.32
C CYS A 48 13.30 12.46 -16.69
N LYS A 49 12.92 13.74 -16.69
CA LYS A 49 12.85 14.54 -17.93
C LYS A 49 14.22 14.76 -18.60
N ASN A 50 15.30 14.69 -17.82
CA ASN A 50 16.64 15.03 -18.31
C ASN A 50 17.36 13.82 -18.94
N CYS A 51 17.29 12.64 -18.32
CA CYS A 51 18.01 11.45 -18.79
C CYS A 51 17.10 10.31 -19.26
N GLY A 52 15.77 10.48 -19.21
CA GLY A 52 14.83 9.43 -19.60
C GLY A 52 14.75 8.23 -18.64
N TRP A 53 15.46 8.25 -17.51
CA TRP A 53 15.42 7.15 -16.53
C TRP A 53 13.99 6.88 -16.06
N GLU A 54 13.59 5.61 -16.06
CA GLU A 54 12.28 5.15 -15.62
C GLU A 54 12.39 4.36 -14.31
N GLY A 55 11.48 4.60 -13.36
CA GLY A 55 11.45 3.83 -12.12
C GLY A 55 10.08 3.78 -11.47
N HIS A 56 9.93 2.82 -10.55
CA HIS A 56 8.68 2.56 -9.85
C HIS A 56 8.83 2.89 -8.36
N LYS A 57 7.88 3.63 -7.80
CA LYS A 57 7.80 3.85 -6.35
C LYS A 57 6.59 3.14 -5.78
N PHE A 58 6.85 2.21 -4.88
CA PHE A 58 5.82 1.57 -4.06
C PHE A 58 5.52 2.48 -2.86
N ILE A 59 4.28 2.97 -2.74
CA ILE A 59 3.87 3.76 -1.58
C ILE A 59 3.12 2.84 -0.62
N ILE A 60 3.85 2.22 0.31
CA ILE A 60 3.24 1.49 1.41
C ILE A 60 2.78 2.55 2.44
N ARG A 61 1.46 2.71 2.58
CA ARG A 61 0.88 3.51 3.66
C ARG A 61 0.62 2.57 4.84
N ILE A 62 1.50 2.60 5.83
CA ILE A 62 1.26 1.92 7.10
C ILE A 62 0.17 2.72 7.82
N THR A 63 -1.00 2.10 8.02
CA THR A 63 -2.08 2.67 8.83
C THR A 63 -1.65 2.67 10.29
N LYS A 64 -1.88 3.77 11.01
CA LYS A 64 -1.52 3.91 12.45
C LYS A 64 -2.11 2.80 13.33
N ASN A 65 -3.24 2.24 12.93
CA ASN A 65 -3.99 1.22 13.68
C ASN A 65 -3.70 -0.21 13.21
N ILE A 66 -2.54 -0.47 12.58
CA ILE A 66 -2.23 -1.81 12.05
C ILE A 66 -2.27 -2.89 13.14
N LYS A 67 -1.86 -2.56 14.38
CA LYS A 67 -1.92 -3.46 15.53
C LYS A 67 -3.34 -3.89 15.87
N GLN A 68 -4.27 -2.93 15.91
CA GLN A 68 -5.67 -3.20 16.24
C GLN A 68 -6.33 -4.05 15.15
N VAL A 69 -6.08 -3.74 13.89
CA VAL A 69 -6.57 -4.52 12.75
C VAL A 69 -6.05 -5.96 12.82
N LEU A 70 -4.74 -6.14 13.04
CA LEU A 70 -4.14 -7.48 13.14
C LEU A 70 -4.74 -8.29 14.29
N LEU A 71 -4.94 -7.66 15.44
CA LEU A 71 -5.52 -8.28 16.63
C LEU A 71 -6.97 -8.70 16.40
N SER A 72 -7.78 -7.86 15.74
CA SER A 72 -9.17 -8.19 15.38
C SER A 72 -9.24 -9.41 14.46
N TYR A 73 -8.38 -9.48 13.43
CA TYR A 73 -8.34 -10.65 12.54
C TYR A 73 -7.87 -11.91 13.26
N PHE A 74 -6.91 -11.79 14.18
CA PHE A 74 -6.42 -12.91 14.97
C PHE A 74 -7.51 -13.50 15.87
N LEU A 75 -8.30 -12.65 16.55
CA LEU A 75 -9.42 -13.09 17.38
C LEU A 75 -10.51 -13.80 16.57
N LEU A 76 -10.84 -13.28 15.38
CA LEU A 76 -11.80 -13.94 14.47
C LEU A 76 -11.29 -15.30 13.99
N PHE A 77 -10.00 -15.42 13.71
CA PHE A 77 -9.41 -16.69 13.30
C PHE A 77 -9.52 -17.75 14.41
N ILE A 78 -9.21 -17.37 15.64
CA ILE A 78 -9.34 -18.26 16.80
C ILE A 78 -10.79 -18.68 17.01
N SER A 79 -11.76 -17.77 16.90
CA SER A 79 -13.17 -18.10 17.13
C SER A 79 -13.69 -19.12 16.11
N VAL A 80 -13.29 -19.01 14.84
CA VAL A 80 -13.62 -19.98 13.80
C VAL A 80 -13.03 -21.36 14.11
N ILE A 81 -11.78 -21.43 14.56
CA ILE A 81 -11.15 -22.70 14.93
C ILE A 81 -11.89 -23.36 16.09
N ILE A 82 -12.23 -22.60 17.13
CA ILE A 82 -12.95 -23.12 18.29
C ILE A 82 -14.33 -23.63 17.87
N LEU A 83 -15.07 -22.86 17.06
CA LEU A 83 -16.36 -23.28 16.53
C LEU A 83 -16.24 -24.57 15.71
N ALA A 84 -15.28 -24.64 14.80
CA ALA A 84 -15.05 -25.84 14.00
C ALA A 84 -14.73 -27.06 14.88
N TYR A 85 -13.88 -26.88 15.89
CA TYR A 85 -13.54 -27.94 16.85
C TYR A 85 -14.76 -28.43 17.64
N VAL A 86 -15.59 -27.51 18.13
CA VAL A 86 -16.81 -27.85 18.88
C VAL A 86 -17.80 -28.60 18.00
N VAL A 87 -18.03 -28.12 16.77
CA VAL A 87 -18.93 -28.77 15.80
C VAL A 87 -18.45 -30.19 15.48
N ILE A 88 -17.16 -30.37 15.19
CA ILE A 88 -16.57 -31.69 14.93
C ILE A 88 -16.76 -32.62 16.13
N LYS A 89 -16.51 -32.14 17.34
CA LYS A 89 -16.64 -32.94 18.56
C LYS A 89 -18.09 -33.35 18.84
N ILE A 90 -19.07 -32.51 18.50
CA ILE A 90 -20.50 -32.84 18.64
C ILE A 90 -20.94 -33.86 17.59
N ILE A 91 -20.49 -33.70 16.34
CA ILE A 91 -20.81 -34.63 15.25
C ILE A 91 -20.19 -36.01 15.51
N LEU A 92 -18.93 -36.07 15.92
CA LEU A 92 -18.21 -37.33 16.18
C LEU A 92 -18.62 -38.04 17.47
N ARG A 93 -19.30 -37.36 18.40
CA ARG A 93 -19.85 -37.98 19.62
C ARG A 93 -21.25 -38.57 19.42
N LYS A 94 -21.86 -38.32 18.27
CA LYS A 94 -23.16 -38.88 17.89
C LYS A 94 -22.96 -40.14 17.07
#